data_AF-A0A7R9GKE9-F1
#
_entry.id   AF-A0A7R9GKE9-F1
#
_cell.length_a   1.000
_cell.length_b   1.000
_cell.length_c   1.000
_cell.angle_alpha   90.00
_cell.angle_beta   90.00
_cell.angle_gamma   90.00
#
_symmetry.space_group_name_H-M   'P 1'
#
loop_
_entity.id
_entity.type
_entity.pdbx_description
1 polymer ?
#
loop_
_entity_poly.entity_id
_entity_poly.type
_entity_poly.pdbx_seq_one_letter_code
_entity_poly.pdbx_strand_id
1 'polypeptide(L)'
;MGSLRDDCRKSRDIDTTKELEIIFKILISKENDVPRARTFSIKGHNVELSKTCGGVAFVSFDELCDRPLGAVDYLHLSQIFHTVILKDVPELNMRKKSQARRFITLIDSLYDHRVRRDM
;
A
#
# COMPACT_ATOMS: atom_id res chain seq x y z
N MET A 1 19.88 29.72 -13.46
CA MET A 1 20.80 28.65 -13.01
C MET A 1 20.03 27.70 -12.11
N GLY A 2 19.39 26.68 -12.69
CA GLY A 2 18.65 25.67 -11.94
C GLY A 2 18.25 24.57 -12.90
N SER A 3 19.10 23.54 -13.08
CA SER A 3 18.77 22.35 -13.89
C SER A 3 19.81 21.22 -13.74
N LEU A 4 20.39 21.02 -12.56
CA LEU A 4 21.35 19.91 -12.34
C LEU A 4 21.05 19.09 -11.07
N ARG A 5 20.16 19.56 -10.19
CA ARG A 5 19.78 18.83 -8.96
C ARG A 5 18.48 18.03 -9.11
N ASP A 6 17.65 18.34 -10.09
CA ASP A 6 16.35 17.68 -10.28
C ASP A 6 16.44 16.39 -11.13
N ASP A 7 17.44 16.25 -12.00
CA ASP A 7 17.62 15.06 -12.85
C ASP A 7 18.13 13.83 -12.08
N CYS A 8 18.97 14.01 -11.06
CA CYS A 8 19.53 12.89 -10.28
C CYS A 8 18.50 12.27 -9.31
N ARG A 9 17.41 12.98 -8.97
CA ARG A 9 16.34 12.44 -8.12
C ARG A 9 15.43 11.50 -8.90
N LYS A 10 15.00 11.90 -10.10
CA LYS A 10 14.14 11.10 -10.99
C LYS A 10 14.78 9.78 -11.48
N SER A 11 16.11 9.75 -11.64
CA SER A 11 16.82 8.54 -12.10
C SER A 11 16.76 7.37 -11.10
N ARG A 12 16.51 7.61 -9.81
CA ARG A 12 16.35 6.55 -8.79
C ARG A 12 14.90 6.06 -8.67
N ASP A 13 13.93 6.96 -8.84
CA ASP A 13 12.50 6.63 -8.68
C ASP A 13 11.98 5.63 -9.75
N ILE A 14 12.54 5.68 -10.96
CA ILE A 14 12.19 4.77 -12.07
C ILE A 14 12.71 3.33 -11.82
N ASP A 15 13.81 3.19 -11.09
CA ASP A 15 14.42 1.90 -10.79
C ASP A 15 13.64 1.17 -9.69
N THR A 16 13.34 1.89 -8.60
CA THR A 16 12.61 1.32 -7.45
C THR A 16 11.24 0.77 -7.84
N THR A 17 10.52 1.42 -8.76
CA THR A 17 9.21 0.91 -9.22
C THR A 17 9.35 -0.42 -9.95
N LYS A 18 10.41 -0.60 -10.76
CA LYS A 18 10.68 -1.86 -11.46
C LYS A 18 11.11 -2.97 -10.49
N GLU A 19 11.93 -2.64 -9.50
CA GLU A 19 12.33 -3.56 -8.44
C GLU A 19 11.12 -4.04 -7.64
N LEU A 20 10.21 -3.13 -7.26
CA LEU A 20 8.97 -3.48 -6.57
C LEU A 20 8.08 -4.40 -7.41
N GLU A 21 8.01 -4.19 -8.72
CA GLU A 21 7.30 -5.07 -9.66
C GLU A 21 7.91 -6.48 -9.72
N ILE A 22 9.24 -6.58 -9.68
CA ILE A 22 9.93 -7.88 -9.61
C ILE A 22 9.62 -8.58 -8.28
N ILE A 23 9.71 -7.85 -7.16
CA ILE A 23 9.38 -8.38 -5.83
C ILE A 23 7.92 -8.87 -5.80
N PHE A 24 6.99 -8.09 -6.36
CA PHE A 24 5.60 -8.50 -6.47
C PHE A 24 5.46 -9.81 -7.24
N LYS A 25 6.08 -9.94 -8.43
CA LYS A 25 6.08 -11.19 -9.23
C LYS A 25 6.60 -12.38 -8.44
N ILE A 26 7.65 -12.21 -7.65
CA ILE A 26 8.21 -13.27 -6.80
C ILE A 26 7.21 -13.66 -5.70
N LEU A 27 6.59 -12.70 -5.04
CA LEU A 27 5.63 -12.97 -3.96
C LEU A 27 4.39 -13.70 -4.45
N ILE A 28 3.81 -13.25 -5.57
CA ILE A 28 2.59 -13.87 -6.12
C ILE A 28 2.83 -15.26 -6.70
N SER A 29 4.08 -15.67 -6.96
CA SER A 29 4.38 -17.01 -7.47
C SER A 29 4.00 -18.12 -6.48
N LYS A 30 3.78 -17.77 -5.21
CA LYS A 30 3.34 -18.66 -4.14
C LYS A 30 1.83 -18.60 -3.89
N GLU A 31 1.12 -17.67 -4.53
CA GLU A 31 -0.32 -17.50 -4.39
C GLU A 31 -1.07 -18.36 -5.42
N ASN A 32 -2.20 -18.94 -5.01
CA ASN A 32 -3.10 -19.66 -5.92
C ASN A 32 -4.20 -18.71 -6.47
N ASP A 33 -3.80 -17.55 -6.99
CA ASP A 33 -4.71 -16.53 -7.52
C ASP A 33 -4.05 -15.79 -8.69
N VAL A 34 -4.81 -14.93 -9.36
CA VAL A 34 -4.33 -14.10 -10.48
C VAL A 34 -4.27 -12.63 -10.09
N PRO A 35 -3.24 -11.87 -10.54
CA PRO A 35 -3.17 -10.43 -10.32
C PRO A 35 -4.34 -9.68 -10.95
N ARG A 36 -5.08 -8.92 -10.13
CA ARG A 36 -6.23 -8.11 -10.57
C ARG A 36 -6.52 -6.96 -9.61
N ALA A 37 -7.27 -5.98 -10.09
CA ALA A 37 -7.95 -5.04 -9.23
C ALA A 37 -9.01 -5.77 -8.38
N ARG A 38 -9.16 -5.38 -7.12
CA ARG A 38 -10.21 -5.91 -6.23
C ARG A 38 -10.89 -4.76 -5.50
N THR A 39 -12.22 -4.86 -5.40
CA THR A 39 -13.07 -3.92 -4.66
C THR A 39 -13.66 -4.62 -3.45
N PHE A 40 -13.49 -4.03 -2.28
CA PHE A 40 -13.99 -4.51 -1.00
C PHE A 40 -15.14 -3.63 -0.55
N SER A 41 -16.30 -4.21 -0.25
CA SER A 41 -17.42 -3.47 0.34
C SER A 41 -17.32 -3.57 1.86
N ILE A 42 -17.03 -2.44 2.51
CA ILE A 42 -16.78 -2.35 3.94
C ILE A 42 -17.73 -1.31 4.52
N LYS A 43 -18.61 -1.72 5.45
CA LYS A 43 -19.55 -0.83 6.17
C LYS A 43 -20.27 0.23 5.31
N GLY A 44 -20.65 -0.13 4.09
CA GLY A 44 -21.46 0.73 3.21
C GLY A 44 -20.66 1.60 2.24
N HIS A 45 -19.33 1.49 2.19
CA HIS A 45 -18.51 2.08 1.13
C HIS A 45 -17.59 1.05 0.47
N ASN A 46 -17.06 1.41 -0.70
CA ASN A 46 -16.20 0.54 -1.48
C ASN A 46 -14.75 1.00 -1.39
N VAL A 47 -13.84 0.05 -1.16
CA VAL A 47 -12.40 0.26 -1.19
C VAL A 47 -11.84 -0.53 -2.37
N GLU A 48 -11.41 0.18 -3.40
CA GLU A 48 -10.82 -0.41 -4.60
C GLU A 48 -9.30 -0.37 -4.53
N LEU A 49 -8.65 -1.50 -4.74
CA LEU A 49 -7.20 -1.62 -4.84
C LEU A 49 -6.84 -2.08 -6.26
N SER A 50 -5.94 -1.32 -6.89
CA SER A 50 -5.59 -1.45 -8.31
C SER A 50 -4.91 -2.78 -8.67
N LYS A 51 -4.11 -3.34 -7.76
CA LYS A 51 -3.36 -4.57 -8.04
C LYS A 51 -3.20 -5.43 -6.79
N THR A 52 -3.76 -6.63 -6.86
CA THR A 52 -3.79 -7.59 -5.77
C THR A 52 -3.72 -9.01 -6.32
N CYS A 53 -3.19 -9.96 -5.56
CA CYS A 53 -3.17 -11.38 -5.91
C CYS A 53 -3.14 -12.20 -4.62
N GLY A 54 -4.15 -13.05 -4.39
CA GLY A 54 -4.21 -13.87 -3.17
C GLY A 54 -4.15 -13.01 -1.90
N GLY A 55 -3.19 -13.29 -1.02
CA GLY A 55 -2.92 -12.50 0.20
C GLY A 55 -1.91 -11.34 0.03
N VAL A 56 -1.55 -10.98 -1.21
CA VAL A 56 -0.61 -9.89 -1.53
C VAL A 56 -1.30 -8.71 -2.20
N ALA A 57 -1.07 -7.50 -1.69
CA ALA A 57 -1.51 -6.24 -2.30
C ALA A 57 -0.32 -5.41 -2.81
N PHE A 58 -0.46 -4.80 -3.98
CA PHE A 58 0.49 -3.84 -4.55
C PHE A 58 -0.27 -2.55 -4.86
N VAL A 59 -0.09 -1.54 -4.02
CA VAL A 59 -0.97 -0.35 -4.01
C VAL A 59 -0.16 0.93 -3.80
N SER A 60 -0.67 2.05 -4.29
CA SER A 60 -0.06 3.36 -4.03
C SER A 60 -0.48 3.91 -2.67
N PHE A 61 0.32 4.86 -2.16
CA PHE A 61 -0.02 5.60 -0.96
C PHE A 61 -1.37 6.31 -1.06
N ASP A 62 -1.70 6.87 -2.22
CA ASP A 62 -2.93 7.63 -2.41
C ASP A 62 -4.17 6.73 -2.34
N GLU A 63 -4.07 5.49 -2.83
CA GLU A 63 -5.14 4.50 -2.71
C GLU A 63 -5.49 4.22 -1.24
N LEU A 64 -4.55 4.19 -0.32
CA LEU A 64 -4.88 3.91 1.08
C LEU A 64 -5.06 5.20 1.89
N CYS A 65 -4.14 6.13 1.78
CA CYS A 65 -4.01 7.23 2.72
C CYS A 65 -4.58 8.56 2.23
N ASP A 66 -4.82 8.75 0.92
CA ASP A 66 -5.45 9.98 0.40
C ASP A 66 -6.98 9.86 0.25
N ARG A 67 -7.53 8.66 0.43
CA ARG A 67 -8.97 8.41 0.54
C ARG A 67 -9.47 8.51 1.98
N PRO A 68 -10.78 8.73 2.22
CA PRO A 68 -11.36 8.80 3.57
C PRO A 68 -11.52 7.41 4.21
N LEU A 69 -10.46 6.60 4.23
CA LEU A 69 -10.44 5.29 4.89
C LEU A 69 -10.18 5.44 6.39
N GLY A 70 -10.84 4.62 7.19
CA GLY A 70 -10.72 4.57 8.65
C GLY A 70 -10.12 3.27 9.17
N ALA A 71 -9.99 3.17 10.50
CA ALA A 71 -9.39 2.00 11.16
C ALA A 71 -10.08 0.67 10.82
N VAL A 72 -11.41 0.69 10.65
CA VAL A 72 -12.18 -0.51 10.28
C VAL A 72 -11.78 -1.02 8.90
N ASP A 73 -11.52 -0.12 7.96
CA ASP A 73 -11.10 -0.49 6.60
C ASP A 73 -9.74 -1.17 6.64
N TYR A 74 -8.77 -0.56 7.32
CA TYR A 74 -7.43 -1.11 7.45
C TYR A 74 -7.41 -2.45 8.19
N LEU A 75 -8.25 -2.62 9.21
CA LEU A 75 -8.41 -3.91 9.89
C LEU A 75 -8.99 -4.98 8.96
N HIS A 76 -9.96 -4.63 8.11
CA HIS A 76 -10.52 -5.58 7.14
C HIS A 76 -9.47 -5.95 6.08
N LEU A 77 -8.73 -4.97 5.58
CA LEU A 77 -7.63 -5.21 4.64
C LEU A 77 -6.52 -6.07 5.27
N SER A 78 -6.16 -5.86 6.53
CA SER A 78 -5.12 -6.64 7.22
C SER A 78 -5.53 -8.10 7.44
N GLN A 79 -6.82 -8.39 7.55
CA GLN A 79 -7.34 -9.77 7.60
C GLN A 79 -7.21 -10.51 6.27
N ILE A 80 -7.24 -9.80 5.15
CA ILE A 80 -7.18 -10.38 3.80
C ILE A 80 -5.73 -10.50 3.33
N PHE A 81 -4.93 -9.45 3.56
CA PHE A 81 -3.58 -9.34 3.05
C PHE A 81 -2.55 -9.61 4.14
N HIS A 82 -1.74 -10.65 3.97
CA HIS A 82 -0.56 -10.87 4.81
C HIS A 82 0.65 -10.03 4.35
N THR A 83 0.66 -9.59 3.08
CA THR A 83 1.73 -8.77 2.52
C THR A 83 1.14 -7.58 1.76
N VAL A 84 1.57 -6.37 2.11
CA VAL A 84 1.19 -5.13 1.42
C VAL A 84 2.45 -4.43 0.95
N ILE A 85 2.57 -4.24 -0.36
CA ILE A 85 3.59 -3.43 -1.00
C ILE A 85 2.98 -2.05 -1.24
N LEU A 86 3.54 -1.04 -0.58
CA LEU A 86 3.10 0.34 -0.68
C LEU A 86 4.11 1.15 -1.48
N LYS A 87 3.68 1.77 -2.57
CA LYS A 87 4.52 2.63 -3.42
C LYS A 87 4.12 4.10 -3.34
N ASP A 88 4.97 4.97 -3.87
CA ASP A 88 4.73 6.42 -3.99
C ASP A 88 4.44 7.11 -2.65
N VAL A 89 5.06 6.63 -1.56
CA VAL A 89 4.91 7.26 -0.23
C VAL A 89 5.57 8.65 -0.25
N PRO A 90 4.79 9.74 -0.11
CA PRO A 90 5.34 11.07 -0.17
C PRO A 90 6.03 11.45 1.14
N GLU A 91 6.80 12.52 1.12
CA GLU A 91 7.32 13.12 2.36
C GLU A 91 6.13 13.65 3.20
N LEU A 92 5.92 13.01 4.35
CA LEU A 92 4.82 13.34 5.26
C LEU A 92 5.20 14.55 6.11
N ASN A 93 4.76 15.72 5.67
CA ASN A 93 4.95 16.98 6.37
C ASN A 93 3.65 17.48 7.02
N MET A 94 3.72 18.61 7.72
CA MET A 94 2.59 19.20 8.46
C MET A 94 1.37 19.55 7.60
N ARG A 95 1.50 19.62 6.27
CA ARG A 95 0.37 19.82 5.35
C ARG A 95 -0.40 18.52 5.07
N LYS A 96 0.23 17.36 5.26
CA LYS A 96 -0.35 16.02 5.04
C LYS A 96 -0.70 15.29 6.33
N LYS A 97 -1.13 16.02 7.37
CA LYS A 97 -1.45 15.45 8.71
C LYS A 97 -2.51 14.35 8.65
N SER A 98 -3.55 14.52 7.84
CA SER A 98 -4.63 13.52 7.71
C SER A 98 -4.12 12.23 7.08
N GLN A 99 -3.33 12.34 6.00
CA GLN A 99 -2.69 11.20 5.34
C GLN A 99 -1.69 10.51 6.26
N ALA A 100 -0.90 11.28 7.02
CA ALA A 100 0.05 10.74 7.99
C ALA A 100 -0.64 9.95 9.11
N ARG A 101 -1.75 10.48 9.67
CA ARG A 101 -2.57 9.75 10.66
C ARG A 101 -3.11 8.45 10.09
N ARG A 102 -3.65 8.49 8.86
CA ARG A 102 -4.15 7.29 8.17
C ARG A 102 -3.04 6.26 7.93
N PHE A 103 -1.85 6.71 7.56
CA PHE A 103 -0.70 5.84 7.38
C PHE A 103 -0.27 5.16 8.69
N ILE A 104 -0.25 5.90 9.81
CA ILE A 104 0.00 5.32 11.14
C ILE A 104 -1.05 4.25 11.45
N THR A 105 -2.35 4.57 11.30
CA THR A 105 -3.44 3.61 11.55
C THR A 105 -3.36 2.37 10.66
N LEU A 106 -2.97 2.51 9.39
CA LEU A 106 -2.72 1.39 8.49
C LEU A 106 -1.62 0.48 9.04
N ILE A 107 -0.49 1.06 9.43
CA ILE A 107 0.66 0.32 9.95
C ILE A 107 0.28 -0.40 11.25
N ASP A 108 -0.36 0.29 12.19
CA ASP A 108 -0.87 -0.29 13.44
C ASP A 108 -1.77 -1.50 13.15
N SER A 109 -2.73 -1.35 12.21
CA SER A 109 -3.68 -2.42 11.86
C SER A 109 -3.02 -3.65 11.23
N LEU A 110 -1.95 -3.44 10.45
CA LEU A 110 -1.17 -4.52 9.85
C LEU A 110 -0.31 -5.25 10.89
N TYR A 111 0.33 -4.50 11.79
CA TYR A 111 1.15 -5.07 12.87
C TYR A 111 0.29 -5.87 13.85
N ASP A 112 -0.81 -5.30 14.34
CA ASP A 112 -1.71 -5.95 15.29
C ASP A 112 -2.28 -7.27 14.72
N HIS A 113 -2.67 -7.25 13.44
CA HIS A 113 -3.20 -8.44 12.80
C HIS A 113 -2.14 -9.54 12.63
N ARG A 114 -0.89 -9.16 12.32
CA ARG A 114 0.21 -10.12 12.20
C ARG A 114 0.54 -10.77 13.54
N VAL A 115 0.64 -9.99 14.62
CA VAL A 115 0.92 -10.50 15.97
C VAL A 115 -0.16 -11.50 16.42
N ARG A 116 -1.42 -11.30 16.04
CA ARG A 116 -2.51 -12.20 16.40
C ARG A 116 -2.51 -13.54 15.66
N ARG A 117 -1.84 -13.68 14.51
CA ARG A 117 -1.82 -14.94 13.75
C ARG A 117 -0.75 -15.94 14.21
N ASP A 118 0.22 -15.50 14.99
CA ASP A 118 1.36 -16.32 15.43
C ASP A 118 1.25 -16.78 16.91
N MET A 119 0.11 -16.50 17.58
CA MET A 119 -0.25 -17.00 18.92
C MET A 119 -1.30 -18.12 18.81
#